data_AF-A0A193QLB2-F1
#
_entry.id   AF-A0A193QLB2-F1
#
_cell.length_a   1.000
_cell.length_b   1.000
_cell.length_c   1.000
_cell.angle_alpha   90.00
_cell.angle_beta   90.00
_cell.angle_gamma   90.00
#
_symmetry.space_group_name_H-M   'P 1'
#
loop_
_entity.id
_entity.type
_entity.pdbx_description
1 polymer ?
#
loop_
_entity_poly.entity_id
_entity_poly.type
_entity_poly.pdbx_seq_one_letter_code
_entity_poly.pdbx_strand_id
1 'polypeptide(L)' 'MNLGALVSETRHPDSMALDTLSTLKMVTLFNQQDRLVPEAIAAELPAVAAAIYRAPAAPAHCLRR' A
#
# COMPACT_ATOMS: atom_id res chain seq x y z
N MET A 1 3.92 4.42 20.90
CA MET A 1 3.42 4.98 19.63
C MET A 1 1.94 5.32 19.79
N ASN A 2 1.48 6.45 19.26
CA ASN A 2 0.07 6.81 19.22
C ASN A 2 -0.52 6.33 17.90
N LEU A 3 -1.34 5.28 17.93
CA LEU A 3 -1.89 4.66 16.72
C LEU A 3 -2.82 5.61 15.96
N GLY A 4 -3.61 6.43 16.66
CA GLY A 4 -4.57 7.34 16.02
C GLY A 4 -3.94 8.49 15.22
N ALA A 5 -2.62 8.68 15.32
CA ALA A 5 -1.88 9.64 14.51
C ALA A 5 -1.27 9.04 13.24
N LEU A 6 -1.33 7.72 13.07
CA LEU A 6 -0.80 7.03 11.89
C LEU A 6 -1.81 7.13 10.75
N VAL A 7 -1.34 7.50 9.56
CA VAL A 7 -2.18 7.56 8.35
C VAL A 7 -2.88 6.22 8.08
N SER A 8 -2.20 5.09 8.31
CA SER A 8 -2.77 3.75 8.12
C SER A 8 -3.96 3.43 9.04
N GLU A 9 -4.08 4.14 10.16
CA GLU A 9 -5.16 3.96 11.15
C GLU A 9 -6.24 5.04 10.99
N THR A 10 -6.11 5.93 9.99
CA THR A 10 -7.15 6.93 9.69
C THR A 10 -8.25 6.34 8.81
N ARG A 11 -9.45 6.91 8.98
CA ARG A 11 -10.59 6.61 8.12
C ARG A 11 -10.47 7.34 6.79
N HIS A 12 -10.65 6.63 5.69
CA HIS A 12 -10.61 7.24 4.35
C HIS A 12 -11.93 7.98 4.05
N PRO A 13 -11.93 9.30 3.80
CA PRO A 13 -13.16 10.07 3.63
C PRO A 13 -14.10 9.54 2.53
N ASP A 14 -13.56 8.99 1.44
CA ASP A 14 -14.39 8.51 0.32
C ASP A 14 -15.14 7.21 0.62
N SER A 15 -14.76 6.48 1.68
CA SER A 15 -15.36 5.19 2.04
C SER A 15 -16.26 5.26 3.29
N MET A 16 -16.66 6.44 3.74
CA MET A 16 -17.48 6.60 4.96
C MET A 16 -18.87 5.95 4.87
N ALA A 17 -19.39 5.74 3.67
CA ALA A 17 -20.67 5.09 3.41
C ALA A 17 -20.52 3.76 2.65
N LEU A 18 -19.35 3.12 2.73
CA LEU A 18 -18.99 1.93 1.94
C LEU A 18 -20.01 0.80 2.05
N ASP A 19 -20.56 0.57 3.23
CA ASP A 19 -21.55 -0.44 3.58
C ASP A 19 -22.94 -0.23 2.94
N THR A 20 -23.20 0.98 2.45
CA THR A 20 -24.47 1.35 1.78
C THR A 20 -24.39 1.33 0.27
N LEU A 21 -23.20 1.16 -0.31
CA LEU A 21 -22.99 1.20 -1.74
C LEU A 21 -23.52 -0.05 -2.43
N SER A 22 -23.96 0.10 -3.68
CA SER A 22 -24.15 -1.07 -4.55
C SER A 22 -22.81 -1.73 -4.83
N THR A 23 -22.82 -3.04 -5.11
CA THR A 23 -21.61 -3.82 -5.35
C THR A 23 -20.71 -3.21 -6.43
N LEU A 24 -21.29 -2.71 -7.53
CA LEU A 24 -20.53 -2.07 -8.60
C LEU A 24 -19.83 -0.78 -8.12
N LYS A 25 -20.52 0.04 -7.31
CA LYS A 25 -19.94 1.28 -6.77
C LYS A 25 -18.82 0.96 -5.77
N MET A 26 -19.01 -0.06 -4.94
CA MET A 26 -18.00 -0.51 -3.99
C MET A 26 -16.70 -0.94 -4.70
N VAL A 27 -16.78 -1.83 -5.70
CA VAL A 27 -15.56 -2.28 -6.42
C VAL A 27 -14.95 -1.17 -7.30
N THR A 28 -15.76 -0.22 -7.76
CA THR A 28 -15.25 0.97 -8.46
C THR A 28 -14.43 1.84 -7.51
N LEU A 29 -14.92 2.06 -6.29
CA LEU A 29 -14.20 2.81 -5.27
C LEU A 29 -12.88 2.12 -4.88
N PHE A 30 -12.88 0.78 -4.74
CA PHE A 30 -11.64 0.03 -4.51
C PHE A 30 -10.64 0.24 -5.65
N ASN A 31 -11.07 0.09 -6.90
CA ASN A 31 -10.20 0.28 -8.04
C ASN A 31 -9.62 1.71 -8.13
N GLN A 32 -10.38 2.73 -7.72
CA GLN A 32 -9.90 4.11 -7.65
C GLN A 32 -8.75 4.24 -6.64
N GLN A 33 -8.86 3.64 -5.46
CA GLN A 33 -7.81 3.69 -4.45
C GLN A 33 -6.59 2.83 -4.83
N ASP A 34 -6.80 1.64 -5.40
CA ASP A 34 -5.72 0.75 -5.85
C ASP A 34 -4.83 1.41 -6.90
N ARG A 35 -5.38 2.29 -7.74
CA ARG A 35 -4.61 3.05 -8.75
C ARG A 35 -3.57 3.99 -8.15
N LEU A 36 -3.72 4.39 -6.89
CA LEU A 36 -2.77 5.26 -6.20
C LEU A 36 -1.52 4.49 -5.76
N VAL A 37 -1.59 3.15 -5.65
CA VAL A 37 -0.47 2.33 -5.19
C VAL A 37 0.73 2.38 -6.14
N PRO A 38 0.58 2.21 -7.47
CA PRO A 38 1.67 2.41 -8.41
C PRO A 38 2.32 3.80 -8.33
N GLU A 39 1.53 4.86 -8.10
CA GLU A 39 2.03 6.23 -7.98
C GLU A 39 2.88 6.40 -6.70
N ALA A 40 2.41 5.87 -5.58
CA ALA A 40 3.17 5.85 -4.33
C ALA A 40 4.48 5.05 -4.47
N ILE A 41 4.45 3.90 -5.15
CA ILE A 41 5.65 3.12 -5.44
C ILE A 41 6.61 3.89 -6.35
N ALA A 42 6.10 4.59 -7.36
CA ALA A 42 6.90 5.39 -8.27
C ALA A 42 7.73 6.44 -7.53
N ALA A 43 7.16 7.06 -6.50
CA ALA A 43 7.86 8.02 -5.63
C ALA A 43 9.02 7.38 -4.84
N GLU A 44 8.89 6.10 -4.48
CA GLU A 44 9.85 5.37 -3.64
C GLU A 44 10.88 4.55 -4.44
N LEU A 45 10.84 4.58 -5.78
CA LEU A 45 11.77 3.82 -6.63
C LEU A 45 13.26 4.01 -6.28
N PRO A 46 13.76 5.21 -5.91
CA PRO A 46 15.16 5.37 -5.50
C PRO A 46 15.50 4.57 -4.23
N ALA A 47 14.62 4.56 -3.23
CA ALA A 47 14.81 3.81 -2.00
C ALA A 47 14.74 2.29 -2.26
N VAL A 48 13.80 1.86 -3.11
CA VAL A 48 13.70 0.47 -3.58
C VAL A 48 14.98 0.04 -4.31
N ALA A 49 15.50 0.86 -5.22
CA ALA A 49 16.74 0.58 -5.93
C ALA A 49 17.95 0.51 -4.97
N ALA A 50 18.04 1.41 -3.99
CA ALA A 50 19.07 1.36 -2.98
C ALA A 50 18.98 0.10 -2.10
N ALA A 51 17.77 -0.36 -1.77
CA ALA A 51 17.56 -1.61 -1.04
C ALA A 51 18.00 -2.83 -1.85
N ILE A 52 17.69 -2.87 -3.15
CA ILE A 52 18.15 -3.93 -4.06
C ILE A 52 19.68 -3.93 -4.15
N TYR A 53 20.30 -2.76 -4.34
CA TYR A 53 21.76 -2.63 -4.41
C TYR A 53 22.45 -3.06 -3.11
N ARG A 54 21.84 -2.73 -1.96
CA ARG A 54 22.34 -3.09 -0.64
C ARG A 54 22.05 -4.54 -0.25
N ALA A 55 21.14 -5.23 -0.92
CA ALA A 55 20.99 -6.66 -0.77
C ALA A 55 22.20 -7.30 -1.48
N PRO A 56 23.27 -7.73 -0.76
CA PRO A 56 24.27 -8.55 -1.43
C PRO A 56 23.52 -9.77 -1.97
N ALA A 57 23.84 -10.23 -3.19
CA ALA A 57 23.21 -11.40 -3.82
C ALA A 57 23.05 -12.53 -2.79
N ALA A 58 21.87 -12.61 -2.16
CA ALA A 58 21.66 -13.50 -1.05
C ALA A 58 21.49 -14.88 -1.65
N PRO A 59 22.38 -15.85 -1.39
CA PRO A 59 22.16 -17.20 -1.87
C PRO A 59 20.85 -17.73 -1.26
N ALA A 60 20.06 -18.38 -2.10
CA ALA A 60 18.63 -18.71 -1.97
C ALA A 60 18.19 -19.57 -0.77
N HIS A 61 19.00 -19.69 0.29
CA HIS A 61 18.75 -20.59 1.42
C HIS A 61 18.25 -19.90 2.70
N CYS A 62 18.32 -18.56 2.82
CA CYS A 62 18.01 -17.88 4.09
C CYS A 62 16.61 -17.24 4.22
N LEU A 63 15.70 -17.40 3.24
CA LEU A 63 14.30 -16.96 3.39
C LEU A 63 13.36 -18.14 3.70
N ARG A 64 13.63 -18.85 4.81
CA ARG A 64 12.62 -19.51 5.66
C ARG A 64 13.33 -20.31 6.76
N ARG A 65 13.32 -19.76 7.98
CA ARG A 65 12.72 -20.39 9.16
C ARG A 65 12.54 -19.32 10.24
#